data_AF-A0A3D5JSU5-F1
#
_entry.id   AF-A0A3D5JSU5-F1
#
_cell.length_a   1.000
_cell.length_b   1.000
_cell.length_c   1.000
_cell.angle_alpha   90.00
_cell.angle_beta   90.00
_cell.angle_gamma   90.00
#
_symmetry.space_group_name_H-M   'P 1'
#
loop_
_entity.id
_entity.type
_entity.pdbx_description
1 polymer ?
#
loop_
_entity_poly.entity_id
_entity_poly.type
_entity_poly.pdbx_seq_one_letter_code
_entity_poly.pdbx_strand_id
1 'polypeptide(L)'
;VEAQLLREGGLLTTTVNTGQQWDAPNGWAPLQWVAVDGLQRYGEDALARRIGTRFLRTVQAVYDSEGKLVEKYVVEGSAGGGGGGEYPLQDGFGWSNGVTAALLDRLCPPRQRCNTAQDVGNED
;
A
#
# COMPACT_ATOMS: atom_id res chain seq x y z
N VAL A 1 -3.55 15.38 -0.92
CA VAL A 1 -3.28 13.93 -0.75
C VAL A 1 -3.89 13.43 0.55
N GLU A 2 -3.38 13.88 1.70
CA GLU A 2 -3.80 13.39 3.02
C GLU A 2 -5.31 13.50 3.28
N ALA A 3 -5.91 14.68 3.06
CA ALA A 3 -7.32 14.92 3.37
C ALA A 3 -8.34 14.11 2.53
N GLN A 4 -7.93 13.55 1.38
CA GLN A 4 -8.86 12.96 0.41
C GLN A 4 -8.53 11.51 0.06
N LEU A 5 -7.26 11.18 -0.13
CA LEU A 5 -6.84 9.89 -0.68
C LEU A 5 -6.22 8.96 0.36
N LEU A 6 -5.63 9.49 1.43
CA LEU A 6 -5.04 8.65 2.48
C LEU A 6 -6.16 8.00 3.31
N ARG A 7 -6.04 6.69 3.53
CA ARG A 7 -6.93 5.87 4.36
C ARG A 7 -6.11 4.97 5.29
N GLU A 8 -6.80 4.11 6.04
CA GLU A 8 -6.21 3.20 7.02
C GLU A 8 -5.19 2.25 6.38
N GLY A 9 -5.45 1.82 5.14
CA GLY A 9 -4.64 0.84 4.44
C GLY A 9 -3.68 1.37 3.38
N GLY A 10 -3.56 2.69 3.21
CA GLY A 10 -2.73 3.33 2.17
C GLY A 10 -3.49 4.39 1.38
N LEU A 11 -3.05 4.68 0.16
CA LEU A 11 -3.72 5.61 -0.75
C LEU A 11 -4.79 4.93 -1.61
N LEU A 12 -5.98 5.52 -1.63
CA LEU A 12 -7.01 5.26 -2.61
C LEU A 12 -6.57 5.64 -4.02
N THR A 13 -7.11 4.93 -5.01
CA THR A 13 -6.95 5.29 -6.42
C THR A 13 -7.69 6.58 -6.77
N THR A 14 -8.93 6.70 -6.31
CA THR A 14 -9.79 7.89 -6.47
C THR A 14 -10.68 8.06 -5.22
N THR A 15 -11.44 9.14 -5.15
CA THR A 15 -12.46 9.35 -4.11
C THR A 15 -13.85 8.84 -4.52
N VAL A 16 -13.97 8.13 -5.64
CA VAL A 16 -15.26 7.71 -6.20
C VAL A 16 -15.31 6.20 -6.22
N ASN A 17 -16.42 5.60 -5.78
CA ASN A 17 -16.64 4.17 -5.87
C ASN A 17 -17.59 3.89 -7.04
N THR A 18 -17.04 3.42 -8.15
CA THR A 18 -17.78 3.09 -9.38
C THR A 18 -17.99 1.60 -9.57
N GLY A 19 -17.38 0.76 -8.72
CA GLY A 19 -17.22 -0.68 -8.94
C GLY A 19 -16.15 -1.05 -9.97
N GLN A 20 -15.43 -0.08 -10.55
CA GLN A 20 -14.26 -0.32 -11.40
C GLN A 20 -13.00 -0.56 -10.58
N GLN A 21 -12.01 -1.19 -11.21
CA GLN A 21 -10.78 -1.64 -10.54
C GLN A 21 -9.89 -0.46 -10.11
N TRP A 22 -9.92 0.63 -10.87
CA TRP A 22 -9.10 1.84 -10.68
C TRP A 22 -9.86 2.95 -9.97
N ASP A 23 -10.64 2.59 -8.95
CA ASP A 23 -11.47 3.50 -8.17
C ASP A 23 -11.49 3.05 -6.70
N ALA A 24 -12.09 3.87 -5.82
CA ALA A 24 -12.31 3.46 -4.44
C ALA A 24 -13.13 2.15 -4.39
N PRO A 25 -12.83 1.22 -3.45
CA PRO A 25 -11.91 1.37 -2.32
C PRO A 25 -10.49 0.84 -2.60
N ASN A 26 -10.12 0.62 -3.87
CA ASN A 26 -8.86 -0.02 -4.21
C ASN A 26 -7.67 0.94 -4.10
N GLY A 27 -6.55 0.41 -3.61
CA GLY A 27 -5.22 0.96 -3.70
C GLY A 27 -4.29 0.02 -4.46
N TRP A 28 -3.42 0.59 -5.30
CA TRP A 28 -2.49 -0.15 -6.14
C TRP A 28 -1.05 0.16 -5.74
N ALA A 29 -0.24 -0.88 -5.61
CA ALA A 29 1.17 -0.77 -5.24
C ALA A 29 1.95 0.31 -6.02
N PRO A 30 1.86 0.44 -7.36
CA PRO A 30 2.57 1.49 -8.09
C PRO A 30 2.18 2.91 -7.65
N LEU A 31 0.91 3.17 -7.29
CA LEU A 31 0.46 4.48 -6.83
C LEU A 31 1.03 4.83 -5.45
N GLN A 32 1.16 3.82 -4.58
CA GLN A 32 1.80 3.98 -3.28
C GLN A 32 3.28 4.36 -3.47
N TRP A 33 3.99 3.65 -4.34
CA TRP A 33 5.39 3.93 -4.62
C TRP A 33 5.61 5.34 -5.17
N VAL A 34 4.85 5.73 -6.19
CA VAL A 34 4.95 7.08 -6.79
C VAL A 34 4.69 8.16 -5.75
N ALA A 35 3.69 7.97 -4.88
CA ALA A 35 3.39 8.93 -3.83
C ALA A 35 4.50 9.00 -2.77
N VAL A 36 4.97 7.86 -2.27
CA VAL A 36 6.05 7.81 -1.25
C VAL A 36 7.33 8.44 -1.80
N ASP A 37 7.78 8.02 -2.98
CA ASP A 37 9.00 8.54 -3.58
C ASP A 37 8.86 10.02 -3.95
N GLY A 38 7.70 10.42 -4.49
CA GLY A 38 7.39 11.81 -4.79
C GLY A 38 7.42 12.70 -3.56
N LEU A 39 6.70 12.33 -2.49
CA LEU A 39 6.61 13.13 -1.26
C LEU A 39 7.99 13.32 -0.60
N GLN A 40 8.81 12.28 -0.52
CA GLN A 40 10.15 12.41 0.06
C GLN A 40 11.07 13.32 -0.75
N ARG A 41 10.96 13.33 -2.08
CA ARG A 41 11.72 14.28 -2.93
C ARG A 41 11.39 15.75 -2.64
N TYR A 42 10.25 16.02 -2.01
CA TYR A 42 9.80 17.35 -1.65
C TYR A 42 9.82 17.60 -0.12
N GLY A 43 10.45 16.72 0.67
CA GLY A 43 10.60 16.88 2.11
C GLY A 43 9.37 16.50 2.94
N GLU A 44 8.36 15.87 2.34
CA GLU A 44 7.14 15.41 3.01
C GLU A 44 7.31 14.00 3.61
N ASP A 45 8.40 13.81 4.37
CA ASP A 45 8.84 12.50 4.85
C ASP A 45 7.83 11.81 5.78
N ALA A 46 7.16 12.58 6.64
CA ALA A 46 6.17 12.05 7.57
C ALA A 46 4.95 11.47 6.83
N LEU A 47 4.42 12.21 5.84
CA LEU A 47 3.30 11.74 5.05
C LEU A 47 3.71 10.54 4.17
N ALA A 48 4.91 10.56 3.59
CA ALA A 48 5.43 9.45 2.83
C ALA A 48 5.57 8.18 3.68
N ARG A 49 6.15 8.29 4.88
CA ARG A 49 6.27 7.18 5.83
C ARG A 49 4.89 6.65 6.22
N ARG A 50 3.94 7.53 6.52
CA ARG A 50 2.55 7.17 6.84
C ARG A 50 1.89 6.35 5.73
N ILE A 51 1.99 6.80 4.47
CA ILE A 51 1.43 6.07 3.31
C ILE A 51 2.06 4.68 3.19
N GLY A 52 3.39 4.61 3.18
CA GLY A 52 4.10 3.35 2.94
C GLY A 52 3.92 2.35 4.09
N THR A 53 3.97 2.79 5.34
CA THR A 53 3.74 1.91 6.51
C THR A 53 2.32 1.34 6.52
N ARG A 54 1.30 2.15 6.21
CA ARG A 54 -0.09 1.67 6.12
C ARG A 54 -0.28 0.66 5.01
N PHE A 55 0.29 0.93 3.84
CA PHE A 55 0.21 -0.01 2.73
C PHE A 55 0.91 -1.33 3.04
N LEU A 56 2.11 -1.29 3.64
CA LEU A 56 2.81 -2.49 4.08
C LEU A 56 1.99 -3.31 5.08
N ARG A 57 1.29 -2.66 6.02
CA ARG A 57 0.39 -3.35 6.97
C ARG A 57 -0.79 -4.03 6.27
N THR A 58 -1.39 -3.37 5.27
CA THR A 58 -2.44 -3.99 4.44
C THR A 58 -1.92 -5.20 3.68
N VAL A 59 -0.76 -5.08 3.04
CA VAL A 59 -0.12 -6.18 2.32
C VAL A 59 0.17 -7.35 3.27
N GLN A 60 0.75 -7.06 4.45
CA GLN A 60 1.07 -8.05 5.46
C GLN A 60 -0.19 -8.76 5.96
N ALA A 61 -1.28 -8.04 6.25
CA ALA A 61 -2.53 -8.63 6.73
C ALA A 61 -3.15 -9.61 5.70
N VAL A 62 -3.10 -9.26 4.42
CA VAL A 62 -3.54 -10.16 3.34
C VAL A 62 -2.59 -11.36 3.22
N TYR A 63 -1.28 -11.13 3.30
CA TYR A 63 -0.30 -12.23 3.27
C TYR A 63 -0.46 -13.19 4.45
N ASP A 64 -0.70 -12.69 5.65
CA ASP A 64 -0.86 -13.51 6.86
C ASP A 64 -2.14 -14.36 6.81
N SER A 65 -3.19 -13.86 6.17
CA SER A 65 -4.48 -14.57 6.04
C SER A 65 -4.56 -15.49 4.82
N GLU A 66 -3.92 -15.13 3.70
CA GLU A 66 -4.08 -15.84 2.42
C GLU A 66 -2.79 -16.50 1.92
N GLY A 67 -1.62 -16.20 2.51
CA GLY A 67 -0.32 -16.74 2.11
C GLY A 67 0.22 -16.18 0.80
N LYS A 68 -0.31 -15.05 0.32
CA LYS A 68 0.02 -14.47 -1.00
C LYS A 68 -0.07 -12.95 -1.02
N LEU A 69 0.63 -12.37 -1.99
CA LEU A 69 0.43 -10.97 -2.42
C LEU A 69 -0.52 -10.97 -3.61
N VAL A 70 -1.27 -9.89 -3.78
CA VAL A 70 -2.32 -9.76 -4.81
C VAL A 70 -2.13 -8.49 -5.63
N GLU A 71 -2.82 -8.42 -6.77
CA GLU A 71 -2.73 -7.30 -7.72
C GLU A 71 -3.05 -5.93 -7.10
N LYS A 72 -4.06 -5.85 -6.26
CA LYS A 72 -4.62 -4.62 -5.69
C LYS A 72 -5.28 -4.91 -4.34
N TYR A 73 -5.39 -3.89 -3.49
CA TYR A 73 -5.80 -4.04 -2.10
C TYR A 73 -6.95 -3.09 -1.76
N VAL A 74 -7.87 -3.53 -0.89
CA VAL A 74 -8.82 -2.62 -0.23
C VAL A 74 -8.04 -1.81 0.80
N VAL A 75 -8.02 -0.49 0.64
CA VAL A 75 -7.27 0.42 1.54
C VAL A 75 -8.17 1.29 2.42
N GLU A 76 -9.48 1.22 2.23
CA GLU A 76 -10.49 1.89 3.04
C GLU A 76 -11.28 0.84 3.83
N GLY A 77 -11.31 0.98 5.15
CA GLY A 77 -11.94 -0.01 6.04
C GLY A 77 -11.01 -1.18 6.37
N SER A 78 -11.46 -2.42 6.11
CA SER A 78 -10.69 -3.63 6.46
C SER A 78 -9.74 -4.04 5.34
N ALA A 79 -8.49 -4.35 5.71
CA ALA A 79 -7.49 -4.86 4.78
C ALA A 79 -7.98 -6.15 4.10
N GLY A 80 -7.82 -6.22 2.79
CA GLY A 80 -8.24 -7.35 1.97
C GLY A 80 -7.76 -7.21 0.53
N GLY A 81 -7.90 -8.28 -0.25
CA GLY A 81 -7.74 -8.20 -1.70
C GLY A 81 -8.80 -7.28 -2.32
N GLY A 82 -8.38 -6.39 -3.21
CA GLY A 82 -9.27 -5.50 -3.94
C GLY A 82 -10.10 -6.22 -5.00
N GLY A 83 -11.04 -5.50 -5.61
CA GLY A 83 -11.99 -6.11 -6.56
C GLY A 83 -12.48 -5.15 -7.64
N GLY A 84 -13.62 -5.49 -8.24
CA GLY A 84 -14.27 -4.68 -9.26
C GLY A 84 -13.74 -4.90 -10.69
N GLY A 85 -14.43 -4.27 -11.64
CA GLY A 85 -14.18 -4.35 -13.08
C GLY A 85 -14.45 -5.71 -13.72
N GLU A 86 -13.68 -6.02 -14.76
CA GLU A 86 -14.01 -7.03 -15.76
C GLU A 86 -13.48 -8.43 -15.45
N TYR A 87 -12.52 -8.56 -14.53
CA TYR A 87 -11.87 -9.84 -14.25
C TYR A 87 -11.52 -10.04 -12.75
N PRO A 88 -11.38 -11.30 -12.31
CA PRO A 88 -11.06 -11.60 -10.91
C PRO A 88 -9.68 -11.10 -10.48
N LEU A 89 -9.49 -10.89 -9.17
CA LEU A 89 -8.21 -10.55 -8.57
C LEU A 89 -7.11 -11.57 -8.93
N GLN A 90 -5.89 -11.08 -9.19
CA GLN A 90 -4.73 -11.92 -9.56
C GLN A 90 -3.71 -12.06 -8.42
N ASP A 91 -3.06 -13.23 -8.36
CA ASP A 91 -2.15 -13.64 -7.29
C ASP A 91 -0.66 -13.47 -7.67
N GLY A 92 0.20 -13.24 -6.67
CA GLY A 92 1.65 -13.14 -6.80
C GLY A 92 2.18 -11.88 -7.50
N PHE A 93 1.32 -10.90 -7.74
CA PHE A 93 1.50 -9.86 -8.74
C PHE A 93 2.84 -9.09 -8.68
N GLY A 94 3.52 -8.94 -9.82
CA GLY A 94 4.91 -8.45 -9.90
C GLY A 94 5.16 -7.08 -9.28
N TRP A 95 4.28 -6.09 -9.51
CA TRP A 95 4.43 -4.77 -8.86
C TRP A 95 4.21 -4.83 -7.35
N SER A 96 3.38 -5.76 -6.86
CA SER A 96 3.04 -5.81 -5.44
C SER A 96 4.25 -6.33 -4.69
N ASN A 97 4.88 -7.37 -5.23
CA ASN A 97 6.12 -7.92 -4.70
C ASN A 97 7.25 -6.88 -4.72
N GLY A 98 7.44 -6.22 -5.88
CA GLY A 98 8.51 -5.25 -6.06
C GLY A 98 8.36 -4.03 -5.15
N VAL A 99 7.17 -3.44 -5.09
CA VAL A 99 6.91 -2.27 -4.25
C VAL A 99 6.96 -2.64 -2.76
N THR A 100 6.45 -3.80 -2.36
CA THR A 100 6.55 -4.25 -0.97
C THR A 100 8.00 -4.37 -0.54
N ALA A 101 8.85 -5.03 -1.34
CA ALA A 101 10.28 -5.13 -1.05
C ALA A 101 10.96 -3.76 -1.00
N ALA A 102 10.65 -2.88 -1.96
CA ALA A 102 11.23 -1.54 -2.02
C ALA A 102 10.80 -0.65 -0.83
N LEU A 103 9.54 -0.74 -0.38
CA LEU A 103 9.05 0.01 0.78
C LEU A 103 9.63 -0.53 2.09
N LEU A 104 9.76 -1.86 2.24
CA LEU A 104 10.41 -2.48 3.39
C LEU A 104 11.85 -1.98 3.55
N ASP A 105 12.62 -1.96 2.47
CA ASP A 105 14.00 -1.46 2.47
C ASP A 105 14.05 0.05 2.77
N ARG A 106 13.22 0.83 2.07
CA ARG A 106 13.24 2.29 2.12
C ARG A 106 12.80 2.89 3.45
N LEU A 107 11.84 2.26 4.11
CA LEU A 107 11.28 2.77 5.37
C LEU A 107 11.95 2.16 6.61
N CYS A 108 12.80 1.14 6.42
CA CYS A 108 13.48 0.49 7.53
C CYS A 108 14.39 1.45 8.30
N PRO A 109 14.44 1.36 9.63
CA PRO A 109 15.43 2.09 10.42
C PRO A 109 16.87 1.78 9.99
N PRO A 110 17.80 2.75 10.09
CA PRO A 110 19.20 2.52 9.76
C PRO A 110 19.81 1.34 10.53
N ARG A 111 20.63 0.54 9.84
CA ARG A 111 21.30 -0.67 10.38
C ARG A 111 20.35 -1.80 10.81
N GLN A 112 19.12 -1.79 10.32
CA GLN A 112 18.15 -2.87 10.49
C GLN A 112 17.78 -3.47 9.13
N ARG A 113 17.34 -4.73 9.12
CA ARG A 113 16.67 -5.36 7.97
C ARG A 113 15.22 -5.60 8.34
N CYS A 114 14.30 -5.04 7.55
CA CYS A 114 12.87 -5.21 7.74
C CYS A 114 12.37 -6.32 6.81
N ASN A 115 11.78 -7.37 7.37
CA ASN A 115 11.17 -8.46 6.62
C ASN A 115 9.64 -8.43 6.70
N THR A 116 9.09 -7.68 7.65
CA THR A 116 7.65 -7.52 7.87
C THR A 116 7.27 -6.05 8.02
N ALA A 117 5.99 -5.74 7.87
CA ALA A 117 5.47 -4.40 8.14
C ALA A 117 5.70 -3.94 9.60
N GLN A 118 5.81 -4.87 10.54
CA GLN A 118 6.07 -4.56 11.95
C GLN A 118 7.51 -4.06 12.17
N ASP A 119 8.48 -4.58 11.43
CA ASP A 119 9.89 -4.21 11.56
C ASP A 119 10.15 -2.74 11.21
N VAL A 120 9.32 -2.16 10.33
CA VAL A 120 9.42 -0.76 9.88
C VAL A 120 9.08 0.25 10.99
N GLY A 121 8.34 -0.18 12.02
CA GLY A 121 7.92 0.66 13.13
C GLY A 121 6.62 1.44 12.89
N ASN A 122 6.44 2.51 13.64
CA ASN A 122 5.22 3.32 13.63
C ASN A 122 5.29 4.49 12.63
N GLU A 123 4.17 5.20 12.50
CA GLU A 123 3.99 6.29 11.53
C GLU A 123 4.57 7.64 12.02
N ASP A 124 5.14 7.69 13.24
CA ASP A 124 5.56 8.89 13.96
C ASP A 124 7.06 9.21 13.82
#